data_AF-A0A8X8B044-F1
#
_entry.id   AF-A0A8X8B044-F1
#
_cell.length_a   1.000
_cell.length_b   1.000
_cell.length_c   1.000
_cell.angle_alpha   90.00
_cell.angle_beta   90.00
_cell.angle_gamma   90.00
#
_symmetry.space_group_name_H-M   'P 1'
#
loop_
_entity.id
_entity.type
_entity.pdbx_description
1 polymer ?
#
loop_
_entity_poly.entity_id
_entity_poly.type
_entity_poly.pdbx_seq_one_letter_code
_entity_poly.pdbx_strand_id
1 'polypeptide(L)'
;MKSLFSGIIILLLVSFSCFTSSEALTSNNENITIKWDLMTWTPDGYVAVVTAYNYQKQRSIPSPGWKMSWRWARQEVIWSMVGAKTTEQGDCSKYKGNIPKSCVRKPTVVDLLPGTPYNQQVANCCKGGVLKPDLASSFQITVGAAGTSNSTARMAVNFMFTAPKQVYICGPTKNVMPTKFITSDRRRTTSALMTWNITCVFYKAT
;
A
#
# COMPACT_ATOMS: atom_id res chain seq x y z
N MET A 1 68.96 -37.81 10.62
CA MET A 1 67.68 -37.71 11.36
C MET A 1 66.92 -36.50 10.82
N LYS A 2 66.03 -36.73 9.85
CA LYS A 2 64.57 -36.67 10.03
C LYS A 2 64.05 -35.27 10.40
N SER A 3 63.70 -34.51 9.36
CA SER A 3 62.35 -33.93 9.15
C SER A 3 61.56 -33.55 10.40
N LEU A 4 61.66 -32.29 10.85
CA LEU A 4 60.73 -31.73 11.85
C LEU A 4 60.55 -30.19 11.72
N PHE A 5 60.42 -29.63 10.51
CA PHE A 5 60.05 -28.18 10.40
C PHE A 5 59.01 -27.84 9.32
N SER A 6 58.42 -28.83 8.64
CA SER A 6 57.44 -28.60 7.56
C SER A 6 55.98 -28.86 7.97
N GLY A 7 55.63 -28.69 9.26
CA GLY A 7 54.34 -29.16 9.79
C GLY A 7 53.38 -28.11 10.35
N ILE A 8 53.80 -26.86 10.60
CA ILE A 8 53.00 -25.94 11.44
C ILE A 8 52.46 -24.72 10.67
N ILE A 9 52.94 -24.43 9.47
CA ILE A 9 52.49 -23.24 8.70
C ILE A 9 51.32 -23.56 7.74
N ILE A 10 50.97 -24.84 7.57
CA ILE A 10 49.86 -25.29 6.69
C ILE A 10 48.65 -25.76 7.52
N LEU A 11 48.42 -25.17 8.70
CA LEU A 11 47.21 -25.45 9.49
C LEU A 11 46.35 -24.21 9.79
N LEU A 12 46.67 -23.06 9.19
CA LEU A 12 45.95 -21.79 9.41
C LEU A 12 45.23 -21.23 8.16
N LEU A 13 45.22 -21.99 7.04
CA LEU A 13 44.54 -21.58 5.79
C LEU A 13 43.33 -22.46 5.42
N VAL A 14 42.86 -23.28 6.36
CA VAL A 14 41.59 -24.02 6.22
C VAL A 14 40.65 -23.60 7.35
N SER A 15 40.54 -22.30 7.62
CA SER A 15 39.29 -21.74 8.15
C SER A 15 38.29 -21.74 7.00
N PHE A 16 37.81 -22.95 6.70
CA PHE A 16 36.70 -23.22 5.82
C PHE A 16 35.63 -22.19 6.17
N SER A 17 35.35 -21.31 5.22
CA SER A 17 34.26 -20.35 5.27
C SER A 17 32.97 -21.16 5.23
N CYS A 18 32.63 -21.79 6.36
CA CYS A 18 31.27 -22.09 6.71
C CYS A 18 30.57 -20.75 6.84
N PHE A 19 30.22 -20.15 5.71
CA PHE A 19 28.91 -19.56 5.59
C PHE A 19 27.96 -20.72 5.85
N THR A 20 27.72 -21.01 7.14
CA THR A 20 26.45 -21.54 7.54
C THR A 20 25.48 -20.50 6.97
N SER A 21 24.78 -20.89 5.91
CA SER A 21 23.53 -20.26 5.57
C SER A 21 22.76 -20.33 6.88
N SER A 22 22.80 -19.24 7.63
CA SER A 22 21.83 -19.01 8.66
C SER A 22 20.55 -19.14 7.87
N GLU A 23 19.86 -20.27 8.05
CA GLU A 23 18.46 -20.40 7.71
C GLU A 23 17.77 -19.36 8.58
N ALA A 24 17.88 -18.13 8.13
CA ALA A 24 17.08 -17.04 8.56
C ALA A 24 15.68 -17.48 8.13
N LEU A 25 14.96 -18.08 9.07
CA LEU A 25 13.53 -17.89 9.22
C LEU A 25 13.25 -16.39 9.44
N THR A 26 13.80 -15.52 8.60
CA THR A 26 13.24 -14.22 8.35
C THR A 26 12.00 -14.50 7.53
N SER A 27 10.85 -14.47 8.20
CA SER A 27 9.65 -13.90 7.61
C SER A 27 10.04 -12.54 7.05
N ASN A 28 10.61 -12.50 5.85
CA ASN A 28 11.00 -11.27 5.20
C ASN A 28 9.69 -10.54 4.91
N ASN A 29 9.30 -9.63 5.79
CA ASN A 29 8.20 -8.69 5.61
C ASN A 29 8.49 -7.69 4.46
N GLU A 30 9.23 -8.12 3.44
CA GLU A 30 9.53 -7.37 2.22
C GLU A 30 8.31 -7.36 1.31
N ASN A 31 7.40 -6.43 1.58
CA ASN A 31 6.18 -6.29 0.82
C ASN A 31 5.79 -4.81 0.70
N ILE A 32 4.84 -4.56 -0.17
CA ILE A 32 4.02 -3.36 -0.08
C ILE A 32 2.80 -3.72 0.75
N THR A 33 2.55 -3.00 1.84
CA THR A 33 1.31 -3.13 2.60
C THR A 33 0.40 -1.97 2.28
N ILE A 34 -0.79 -2.25 1.78
CA ILE A 34 -1.87 -1.28 1.61
C ILE A 34 -2.74 -1.36 2.86
N LYS A 35 -2.88 -0.24 3.54
CA LYS A 35 -3.77 -0.07 4.68
C LYS A 35 -4.94 0.81 4.28
N TRP A 36 -6.15 0.34 4.57
CA TRP A 36 -7.39 1.05 4.32
C TRP A 36 -8.05 1.38 5.65
N ASP A 37 -7.95 2.64 6.07
CA ASP A 37 -8.50 3.13 7.31
C ASP A 37 -9.83 3.86 7.04
N LEU A 38 -10.95 3.28 7.48
CA LEU A 38 -12.26 3.92 7.39
C LEU A 38 -12.39 4.94 8.52
N MET A 39 -12.52 6.21 8.17
CA MET A 39 -12.44 7.32 9.10
C MET A 39 -13.82 7.73 9.62
N THR A 40 -14.77 7.88 8.72
CA THR A 40 -16.13 8.35 9.03
C THR A 40 -17.16 7.76 8.08
N TRP A 41 -18.39 7.61 8.55
CA TRP A 41 -19.53 7.28 7.70
C TRP A 41 -20.06 8.54 6.99
N THR A 42 -20.61 8.36 5.80
CA THR A 42 -21.39 9.35 5.06
C THR A 42 -22.83 8.82 4.89
N PRO A 43 -23.79 9.64 4.41
CA PRO A 43 -25.18 9.18 4.22
C PRO A 43 -25.32 7.95 3.30
N ASP A 44 -24.41 7.75 2.36
CA ASP A 44 -24.46 6.67 1.36
C ASP A 44 -23.16 5.84 1.28
N GLY A 45 -22.25 5.99 2.24
CA GLY A 45 -21.00 5.26 2.26
C GLY A 45 -20.05 5.73 3.36
N TYR A 46 -18.80 6.05 3.01
CA TYR A 46 -17.77 6.42 3.98
C TYR A 46 -16.63 7.24 3.39
N VAL A 47 -15.84 7.86 4.27
CA VAL A 47 -14.52 8.42 3.97
C VAL A 47 -13.45 7.50 4.51
N ALA A 48 -12.42 7.22 3.70
CA ALA A 48 -11.28 6.43 4.10
C ALA A 48 -9.95 7.09 3.70
N VAL A 49 -8.90 6.79 4.46
CA VAL A 49 -7.51 7.07 4.11
C VAL A 49 -6.87 5.75 3.70
N VAL A 50 -6.29 5.73 2.50
CA VAL A 50 -5.61 4.57 1.95
C VAL A 50 -4.12 4.88 1.90
N THR A 51 -3.31 4.04 2.55
CA THR A 51 -1.86 4.22 2.64
C THR A 51 -1.13 2.99 2.15
N ALA A 52 -0.26 3.15 1.16
CA ALA A 52 0.71 2.14 0.75
C ALA A 52 2.03 2.36 1.49
N TYR A 53 2.47 1.37 2.27
CA TYR A 53 3.78 1.33 2.91
C TYR A 53 4.71 0.44 2.12
N ASN A 54 5.92 0.92 1.86
CA ASN A 54 6.96 0.10 1.25
C ASN A 54 7.89 -0.45 2.32
N TYR A 55 7.69 -1.71 2.71
CA TYR A 55 8.54 -2.42 3.65
C TYR A 55 9.67 -3.20 2.97
N GLN A 56 9.85 -3.03 1.65
CA GLN A 56 10.95 -3.64 0.92
C GLN A 56 12.22 -2.82 1.17
N LYS A 57 13.30 -3.47 1.61
CA LYS A 57 14.54 -2.76 1.98
C LYS A 57 15.34 -2.24 0.80
N GLN A 58 15.30 -2.95 -0.32
CA GLN A 58 16.14 -2.66 -1.49
C GLN A 58 15.36 -2.24 -2.73
N ARG A 59 14.03 -2.30 -2.70
CA ARG A 59 13.19 -1.99 -3.87
C ARG A 59 12.44 -0.69 -3.68
N SER A 60 12.83 0.30 -4.48
CA SER A 60 12.05 1.52 -4.67
C SER A 60 11.06 1.34 -5.83
N ILE A 61 9.94 2.05 -5.73
CA ILE A 61 9.05 2.29 -6.87
C ILE A 61 9.52 3.57 -7.56
N PRO A 62 10.09 3.49 -8.77
CA PRO A 62 10.51 4.67 -9.53
C PRO A 62 9.32 5.32 -10.24
N SER A 63 9.56 6.50 -10.82
CA SER A 63 8.63 7.15 -11.76
C SER A 63 8.40 6.25 -13.00
N PRO A 64 7.19 6.18 -13.60
CA PRO A 64 5.96 6.95 -13.33
C PRO A 64 5.14 6.53 -12.10
N GLY A 65 5.72 5.76 -11.19
CA GLY A 65 5.14 5.48 -9.89
C GLY A 65 4.19 4.29 -9.86
N TRP A 66 3.66 4.02 -8.67
CA TRP A 66 2.72 2.93 -8.46
C TRP A 66 1.35 3.21 -9.10
N LYS A 67 0.67 2.14 -9.49
CA LYS A 67 -0.77 2.12 -9.77
C LYS A 67 -1.43 1.08 -8.87
N MET A 68 -2.55 1.46 -8.27
CA MET A 68 -3.33 0.59 -7.40
C MET A 68 -4.71 0.39 -8.02
N SER A 69 -5.20 -0.84 -8.04
CA SER A 69 -6.57 -1.13 -8.46
C SER A 69 -7.21 -2.16 -7.55
N TRP A 70 -8.54 -2.18 -7.49
CA TRP A 70 -9.28 -3.14 -6.68
C TRP A 70 -10.66 -3.44 -7.26
N ARG A 71 -11.19 -4.60 -6.92
CA ARG A 71 -12.57 -5.08 -7.03
C ARG A 71 -13.51 -4.40 -6.05
N TRP A 72 -14.42 -3.50 -6.42
CA TRP A 72 -15.51 -3.15 -5.50
C TRP A 72 -16.35 -4.39 -5.13
N ALA A 73 -16.96 -4.43 -3.93
CA ALA A 73 -17.70 -5.61 -3.46
C ALA A 73 -19.13 -5.66 -4.04
N ARG A 74 -19.79 -4.52 -4.24
CA ARG A 74 -21.19 -4.41 -4.73
C ARG A 74 -21.44 -3.48 -5.91
N GLN A 75 -21.75 -2.20 -5.70
CA GLN A 75 -21.92 -1.19 -6.76
C GLN A 75 -21.38 0.17 -6.26
N GLU A 76 -20.34 0.10 -5.44
CA GLU A 76 -19.71 1.26 -4.84
C GLU A 76 -19.10 2.15 -5.94
N VAL A 77 -19.08 3.45 -5.66
CA VAL A 77 -18.52 4.49 -6.54
C VAL A 77 -17.53 5.37 -5.79
N ILE A 78 -16.70 6.09 -6.52
CA ILE A 78 -15.76 7.06 -5.96
C ILE A 78 -16.35 8.44 -6.12
N TRP A 79 -16.87 9.02 -5.03
CA TRP A 79 -17.39 10.38 -5.04
C TRP A 79 -16.28 11.41 -5.23
N SER A 80 -15.18 11.27 -4.50
CA SER A 80 -14.05 12.19 -4.55
C SER A 80 -12.77 11.53 -4.07
N MET A 81 -11.63 12.13 -4.43
CA MET A 81 -10.31 11.74 -3.98
C MET A 81 -9.45 12.98 -3.72
N VAL A 82 -8.52 12.86 -2.77
CA VAL A 82 -7.51 13.88 -2.44
C VAL A 82 -6.15 13.18 -2.33
N GLY A 83 -5.11 13.73 -2.94
CA GLY A 83 -3.78 13.12 -3.02
C GLY A 83 -3.58 12.08 -4.13
N ALA A 84 -4.66 11.54 -4.70
CA ALA A 84 -4.62 10.65 -5.85
C ALA A 84 -5.78 10.95 -6.82
N LYS A 85 -5.75 10.36 -8.01
CA LYS A 85 -6.84 10.41 -8.99
C LYS A 85 -7.09 9.05 -9.62
N THR A 86 -8.32 8.85 -10.07
CA THR A 86 -8.69 7.72 -10.92
C THR A 86 -8.14 7.92 -12.33
N THR A 87 -7.80 6.83 -13.01
CA THR A 87 -7.38 6.89 -14.42
C THR A 87 -8.58 6.99 -15.36
N GLU A 88 -9.75 6.53 -14.93
CA GLU A 88 -10.96 6.46 -15.73
C GLU A 88 -12.20 6.73 -14.87
N GLN A 89 -13.18 7.42 -15.45
CA GLN A 89 -14.48 7.68 -14.79
C GLN A 89 -15.48 6.54 -15.00
N GLY A 90 -15.51 5.92 -16.19
CA GLY A 90 -16.52 4.92 -16.55
C GLY A 90 -17.92 5.53 -16.76
N ASP A 91 -18.92 4.66 -16.88
CA ASP A 91 -20.32 5.09 -17.04
C ASP A 91 -20.95 5.45 -15.69
N CYS A 92 -21.14 6.76 -15.48
CA CYS A 92 -21.80 7.32 -14.31
C CYS A 92 -23.21 7.86 -14.60
N SER A 93 -23.84 7.48 -15.73
CA SER A 93 -25.12 8.03 -16.21
C SER A 93 -26.28 7.89 -15.20
N LYS A 94 -26.22 6.93 -14.28
CA LYS A 94 -27.20 6.74 -13.20
C LYS A 94 -27.29 7.96 -12.25
N TYR A 95 -26.21 8.73 -12.12
CA TYR A 95 -26.12 9.85 -11.18
C TYR A 95 -26.50 11.16 -11.89
N LYS A 96 -27.38 11.94 -11.27
CA LYS A 96 -27.83 13.24 -11.78
C LYS A 96 -27.26 14.36 -10.90
N GLY A 97 -26.77 15.44 -11.52
CA GLY A 97 -26.18 16.58 -10.81
C GLY A 97 -24.75 16.32 -10.36
N ASN A 98 -24.59 15.71 -9.19
CA ASN A 98 -23.26 15.32 -8.69
C ASN A 98 -22.83 14.01 -9.34
N ILE A 99 -21.82 14.07 -10.20
CA ILE A 99 -21.26 12.91 -10.89
C ILE A 99 -20.04 12.40 -10.12
N PRO A 100 -19.99 11.11 -9.74
CA PRO A 100 -18.80 10.53 -9.11
C PRO A 100 -17.54 10.69 -9.98
N LYS A 101 -16.38 10.76 -9.34
CA LYS A 101 -15.08 10.73 -10.03
C LYS A 101 -14.80 9.39 -10.72
N SER A 102 -15.41 8.30 -10.24
CA SER A 102 -15.41 7.03 -10.98
C SER A 102 -16.55 6.11 -10.56
N CYS A 103 -17.21 5.53 -11.55
CA CYS A 103 -18.20 4.45 -11.44
C CYS A 103 -17.64 3.13 -11.99
N VAL A 104 -16.36 3.08 -12.33
CA VAL A 104 -15.70 1.86 -12.79
C VAL A 104 -15.73 0.82 -11.68
N ARG A 105 -16.17 -0.39 -12.01
CA ARG A 105 -16.28 -1.51 -11.06
C ARG A 105 -14.93 -1.95 -10.48
N LYS A 106 -13.87 -1.83 -11.29
CA LYS A 106 -12.47 -2.08 -10.93
C LYS A 106 -11.64 -0.82 -11.20
N PRO A 107 -11.74 0.22 -10.36
CA PRO A 107 -11.02 1.45 -10.59
C PRO A 107 -9.51 1.24 -10.50
N THR A 108 -8.75 2.02 -11.26
CA THR A 108 -7.30 2.16 -11.09
C THR A 108 -7.02 3.59 -10.66
N VAL A 109 -6.18 3.74 -9.63
CA VAL A 109 -5.79 5.03 -9.07
C VAL A 109 -4.29 5.20 -9.12
N VAL A 110 -3.89 6.46 -9.30
CA VAL A 110 -2.50 6.90 -9.34
C VAL A 110 -2.34 8.11 -8.42
N ASP A 111 -1.19 8.20 -7.79
CA ASP A 111 -0.81 9.34 -6.98
C ASP A 111 -0.77 10.63 -7.83
N LEU A 112 -1.04 11.77 -7.21
CA LEU A 112 -0.90 13.06 -7.88
C LEU A 112 0.58 13.42 -8.07
N LEU A 113 0.86 14.38 -8.96
CA LEU A 113 2.22 14.82 -9.25
C LEU A 113 2.74 15.83 -8.22
N PRO A 114 4.07 15.99 -8.07
CA PRO A 114 4.66 17.10 -7.34
C PRO A 114 4.12 18.45 -7.84
N GLY A 115 3.93 19.41 -6.93
CA GLY A 115 3.35 20.72 -7.25
C GLY A 115 1.82 20.77 -7.20
N THR A 116 1.16 19.67 -6.82
CA THR A 116 -0.29 19.64 -6.55
C THR A 116 -0.69 20.75 -5.55
N PRO A 117 -1.79 21.51 -5.74
CA PRO A 117 -2.23 22.53 -4.81
C PRO A 117 -2.48 22.00 -3.39
N TYR A 118 -2.21 22.80 -2.36
CA TYR A 118 -2.27 22.38 -0.95
C TYR A 118 -3.62 21.77 -0.54
N ASN A 119 -4.74 22.32 -1.02
CA ASN A 119 -6.09 21.83 -0.76
C ASN A 119 -6.39 20.46 -1.41
N GLN A 120 -5.51 19.96 -2.28
CA GLN A 120 -5.59 18.66 -2.92
C GLN A 120 -4.54 17.67 -2.39
N GLN A 121 -3.78 18.05 -1.37
CA GLN A 121 -2.76 17.20 -0.76
C GLN A 121 -3.28 16.51 0.51
N VAL A 122 -2.74 15.33 0.77
CA VAL A 122 -2.76 14.66 2.07
C VAL A 122 -1.34 14.28 2.47
N ALA A 123 -1.15 13.85 3.72
CA ALA A 123 0.16 13.42 4.19
C ALA A 123 0.76 12.34 3.27
N ASN A 124 2.04 12.47 2.92
CA ASN A 124 2.77 11.50 2.10
C ASN A 124 2.26 11.28 0.65
N CYS A 125 1.30 12.06 0.16
CA CYS A 125 0.87 11.97 -1.25
C CYS A 125 1.84 12.70 -2.19
N CYS A 126 1.43 12.71 -3.45
CA CYS A 126 1.73 13.75 -4.43
C CYS A 126 3.18 13.75 -4.90
N LYS A 127 3.76 12.56 -5.00
CA LYS A 127 5.14 12.31 -5.45
C LYS A 127 5.17 11.61 -6.80
N GLY A 128 4.05 11.64 -7.54
CA GLY A 128 3.90 10.91 -8.80
C GLY A 128 4.05 9.41 -8.61
N GLY A 129 3.70 8.89 -7.43
CA GLY A 129 3.71 7.46 -7.12
C GLY A 129 5.12 6.91 -6.86
N VAL A 130 6.14 7.75 -6.76
CA VAL A 130 7.47 7.33 -6.32
C VAL A 130 7.40 6.93 -4.84
N LEU A 131 7.87 5.72 -4.52
CA LEU A 131 7.80 5.17 -3.17
C LEU A 131 9.09 4.42 -2.81
N LYS A 132 9.95 5.06 -2.03
CA LYS A 132 11.22 4.51 -1.55
C LYS A 132 11.01 3.52 -0.38
N PRO A 133 12.00 2.67 -0.07
CA PRO A 133 12.02 1.84 1.13
C PRO A 133 11.67 2.63 2.40
N ASP A 134 10.90 2.00 3.28
CA ASP A 134 10.47 2.50 4.59
C ASP A 134 9.64 3.81 4.54
N LEU A 135 9.19 4.22 3.36
CA LEU A 135 8.28 5.34 3.18
C LEU A 135 6.84 4.89 2.93
N ALA A 136 5.93 5.86 3.03
CA ALA A 136 4.52 5.70 2.73
C ALA A 136 4.09 6.63 1.58
N SER A 137 3.02 6.25 0.90
CA SER A 137 2.23 7.09 -0.01
C SER A 137 0.77 6.94 0.34
N SER A 138 0.02 8.04 0.44
CA SER A 138 -1.39 7.97 0.86
C SER A 138 -2.30 8.88 0.06
N PHE A 139 -3.58 8.55 0.08
CA PHE A 139 -4.66 9.37 -0.47
C PHE A 139 -5.92 9.19 0.36
N GLN A 140 -6.79 10.20 0.34
CA GLN A 140 -8.13 10.10 0.89
C GLN A 140 -9.12 9.78 -0.22
N ILE A 141 -10.10 8.94 0.09
CA ILE A 141 -11.17 8.55 -0.82
C ILE A 141 -12.52 8.67 -0.13
N THR A 142 -13.50 9.24 -0.82
CA THR A 142 -14.91 9.21 -0.40
C THR A 142 -15.63 8.19 -1.28
N VAL A 143 -16.13 7.14 -0.65
CA VAL A 143 -16.80 6.01 -1.31
C VAL A 143 -18.31 6.14 -1.10
N GLY A 144 -19.06 6.02 -2.19
CA GLY A 144 -20.52 6.07 -2.22
C GLY A 144 -21.15 4.73 -2.57
N ALA A 145 -22.47 4.65 -2.46
CA ALA A 145 -23.25 3.42 -2.64
C ALA A 145 -22.67 2.22 -1.86
N ALA A 146 -22.12 2.49 -0.68
CA ALA A 146 -21.50 1.53 0.21
C ALA A 146 -22.31 1.36 1.51
N GLY A 147 -21.94 0.39 2.34
CA GLY A 147 -22.52 0.27 3.68
C GLY A 147 -22.09 1.43 4.57
N THR A 148 -22.98 1.84 5.48
CA THR A 148 -22.83 3.01 6.36
C THR A 148 -22.68 2.63 7.84
N SER A 149 -22.33 1.36 8.10
CA SER A 149 -22.08 0.84 9.44
C SER A 149 -21.06 -0.30 9.41
N ASN A 150 -20.49 -0.65 10.57
CA ASN A 150 -19.52 -1.74 10.69
C ASN A 150 -20.05 -3.09 10.16
N SER A 151 -21.35 -3.34 10.27
CA SER A 151 -21.98 -4.59 9.83
C SER A 151 -22.35 -4.60 8.34
N THR A 152 -22.55 -3.43 7.73
CA THR A 152 -23.01 -3.30 6.34
C THR A 152 -21.88 -2.97 5.37
N ALA A 153 -20.81 -2.32 5.83
CA ALA A 153 -19.65 -2.04 5.01
C ALA A 153 -18.99 -3.34 4.54
N ARG A 154 -18.61 -3.36 3.27
CA ARG A 154 -17.92 -4.49 2.65
C ARG A 154 -16.63 -3.96 2.04
N MET A 155 -15.53 -4.60 2.42
CA MET A 155 -14.22 -4.23 1.92
C MET A 155 -14.09 -4.65 0.45
N ALA A 156 -13.39 -3.83 -0.34
CA ALA A 156 -13.00 -4.20 -1.69
C ALA A 156 -12.16 -5.48 -1.70
N VAL A 157 -12.12 -6.17 -2.83
CA VAL A 157 -11.42 -7.43 -3.03
C VAL A 157 -10.49 -7.35 -4.24
N ASN A 158 -9.66 -8.37 -4.48
CA ASN A 158 -8.85 -8.48 -5.70
C ASN A 158 -8.00 -7.23 -5.97
N PHE A 159 -7.29 -6.77 -4.95
CA PHE A 159 -6.34 -5.69 -5.09
C PHE A 159 -5.23 -6.08 -6.06
N MET A 160 -4.79 -5.13 -6.87
CA MET A 160 -3.58 -5.24 -7.67
C MET A 160 -2.73 -4.00 -7.45
N PHE A 161 -1.44 -4.23 -7.33
CA PHE A 161 -0.45 -3.18 -7.18
C PHE A 161 0.62 -3.39 -8.25
N THR A 162 0.86 -2.35 -9.05
CA THR A 162 1.82 -2.40 -10.15
C THR A 162 2.71 -1.19 -10.09
N ALA A 163 3.94 -1.34 -10.55
CA ALA A 163 4.94 -0.29 -10.63
C ALA A 163 5.71 -0.44 -11.94
N PRO A 164 6.50 0.56 -12.36
CA PRO A 164 7.26 0.48 -13.59
C PRO A 164 8.22 -0.69 -13.53
N LYS A 165 8.14 -1.58 -14.52
CA LYS A 165 8.93 -2.81 -14.61
C LYS A 165 8.75 -3.78 -13.44
N GLN A 166 7.69 -3.64 -12.65
CA GLN A 166 7.48 -4.41 -11.42
C GLN A 166 6.01 -4.77 -11.24
N VAL A 167 5.73 -6.06 -11.02
CA VAL A 167 4.38 -6.57 -10.78
C VAL A 167 4.31 -7.21 -9.40
N TYR A 168 3.25 -6.92 -8.66
CA TYR A 168 2.99 -7.46 -7.34
C TYR A 168 1.70 -8.29 -7.33
N ILE A 169 1.69 -9.33 -6.50
CA ILE A 169 0.50 -10.11 -6.20
C ILE A 169 0.03 -9.72 -4.81
N CYS A 170 -1.21 -9.25 -4.70
CA CYS A 170 -1.83 -8.91 -3.43
C CYS A 170 -2.64 -10.06 -2.88
N GLY A 171 -2.48 -10.33 -1.59
CA GLY A 171 -3.28 -11.29 -0.84
C GLY A 171 -4.69 -10.80 -0.53
N PRO A 172 -5.48 -11.61 0.21
CA PRO A 172 -6.82 -11.22 0.65
C PRO A 172 -6.78 -10.06 1.64
N THR A 173 -7.87 -9.31 1.70
CA THR A 173 -8.04 -8.22 2.69
C THR A 173 -8.23 -8.78 4.09
N LYS A 174 -7.41 -8.34 5.04
CA LYS A 174 -7.48 -8.76 6.44
C LYS A 174 -8.04 -7.62 7.29
N ASN A 175 -9.14 -7.86 7.99
CA ASN A 175 -9.62 -6.92 9.01
C ASN A 175 -8.67 -7.00 10.22
N VAL A 176 -8.18 -5.85 10.66
CA VAL A 176 -7.20 -5.74 11.76
C VAL A 176 -7.69 -4.73 12.80
N MET A 177 -6.97 -4.63 13.91
CA MET A 177 -7.29 -3.61 14.92
C MET A 177 -7.32 -2.22 14.29
N PRO A 178 -8.33 -1.38 14.59
CA PRO A 178 -8.41 -0.05 14.01
C PRO A 178 -7.16 0.80 14.31
N THR A 179 -6.65 1.47 13.28
CA THR A 179 -5.51 2.38 13.39
C THR A 179 -5.81 3.52 14.36
N LYS A 180 -4.86 3.82 15.24
CA LYS A 180 -4.89 5.04 16.07
C LYS A 180 -4.08 6.14 15.40
N PHE A 181 -4.66 7.34 15.33
CA PHE A 181 -4.05 8.55 14.82
C PHE A 181 -3.87 9.53 15.96
N ILE A 182 -2.62 9.94 16.18
CA ILE A 182 -2.26 10.92 17.19
C ILE A 182 -2.07 12.25 16.46
N THR A 183 -2.69 13.32 16.95
CA THR A 183 -2.51 14.66 16.40
C THR A 183 -1.06 15.12 16.56
N SER A 184 -0.61 16.06 15.71
CA SER A 184 0.77 16.56 15.74
C SER A 184 1.17 17.16 17.09
N ASP A 185 0.23 17.81 17.77
CA ASP A 185 0.39 18.35 19.13
C ASP A 185 0.34 17.29 20.23
N ARG A 186 0.08 16.02 19.88
CA ARG A 186 -0.09 14.84 20.75
C ARG A 186 -1.21 14.94 21.78
N ARG A 187 -2.10 15.93 21.66
CA ARG A 187 -3.18 16.14 22.65
C ARG A 187 -4.43 15.32 22.38
N ARG A 188 -4.62 14.85 21.15
CA ARG A 188 -5.80 14.08 20.75
C ARG A 188 -5.38 12.80 20.06
N THR A 189 -5.96 11.68 20.50
CA THR A 189 -5.92 10.41 19.78
C THR A 189 -7.30 10.16 19.19
N THR A 190 -7.34 9.87 17.90
CA THR A 190 -8.53 9.38 17.20
C THR A 190 -8.25 7.98 16.67
N SER A 191 -9.30 7.23 16.34
CA SER A 191 -9.14 5.90 15.75
C SER A 191 -9.94 5.83 14.46
N ALA A 192 -9.46 5.02 13.51
CA ALA A 192 -10.32 4.54 12.44
C ALA A 192 -11.52 3.79 13.05
N LEU A 193 -12.63 3.78 12.35
CA LEU A 193 -13.80 2.97 12.68
C LEU A 193 -13.54 1.50 12.35
N MET A 194 -12.83 1.26 11.24
CA MET A 194 -12.40 -0.07 10.78
C MET A 194 -11.08 0.08 10.02
N THR A 195 -10.21 -0.93 10.09
CA THR A 195 -8.96 -0.97 9.34
C THR A 195 -8.80 -2.30 8.65
N TRP A 196 -8.43 -2.27 7.36
CA TRP A 196 -8.03 -3.45 6.62
C TRP A 196 -6.60 -3.35 6.13
N ASN A 197 -5.87 -4.47 6.18
CA ASN A 197 -4.55 -4.61 5.60
C ASN A 197 -4.60 -5.55 4.40
N ILE A 198 -3.87 -5.16 3.35
CA ILE A 198 -3.64 -5.94 2.14
C ILE A 198 -2.13 -6.02 1.94
N THR A 199 -1.59 -7.23 1.91
CA THR A 199 -0.16 -7.44 1.68
C THR A 199 0.07 -7.79 0.23
N CYS A 200 0.91 -7.02 -0.46
CA CYS A 200 1.30 -7.21 -1.84
C CYS A 200 2.77 -7.58 -1.93
N VAL A 201 3.05 -8.79 -2.40
CA VAL A 201 4.41 -9.32 -2.54
C VAL A 201 4.90 -9.11 -3.97
N PHE A 202 6.18 -8.80 -4.11
CA PHE A 202 6.81 -8.72 -5.42
C PHE A 202 6.71 -10.09 -6.11
N TYR A 203 6.25 -10.10 -7.36
CA TYR A 203 6.09 -11.34 -8.12
C TYR A 203 7.17 -11.46 -9.20
N LYS A 204 7.24 -10.49 -10.11
CA LYS A 204 8.26 -10.47 -11.17
C LYS A 204 8.53 -9.07 -11.70
N ALA A 205 9.70 -8.93 -12.33
CA ALA A 205 10.00 -7.80 -13.19
C ALA A 205 9.36 -7.98 -14.57
N THR A 206 9.14 -6.89 -15.28
CA THR A 206 8.62 -6.86 -16.66
C THR A 206 9.49 -6.01 -17.56
#